data_AF-B5I425-F1
#
_entry.id   AF-B5I425-F1
#
_cell.length_a   1.000
_cell.length_b   1.000
_cell.length_c   1.000
_cell.angle_alpha   90.00
_cell.angle_beta   90.00
_cell.angle_gamma   90.00
#
_symmetry.space_group_name_H-M   'P 1'
#
loop_
_entity.id
_entity.type
_entity.pdbx_description
1 polymer ?
#
loop_
_entity_poly.entity_id
_entity_poly.type
_entity_poly.pdbx_seq_one_letter_code
_entity_poly.pdbx_strand_id
1 'polypeptide(L)'
;MPDAAGSRTALAQVSGACHSGRAPRALPDTEPCSRRGFHGETVNDNRPAGHRPARAVTVADVLALPVLAAGQPQVVTGASHLDRPVRWVHITELTDPASFLKGGELVLTTGMPLPDDVPGVRRYVDELAGIGAAALVIELVRRYHRPPSALVDACRLRGLPLVTLAKDVNFLEVTQVVHALLLGNQADAMRRSQRIHEAFTALTLRGADAEDVVRAAAEMCGRTVVLENLAHQALICEPSGGTVEEALTGWEQRSRAAGADDRTATGGPAGWLTAPVEYQGERWGRVVMLPARTDGPAFGAEDITVLERTAMALTVARLIHSTPWERTAHRNALRDLVGRRHRSADDARARCAALGLPTDRSRFVATLVDLRTDSGETEVESRLHQELRTAGIPALVGALAPGRLGVLLALRPSQPWRPVVDRLCGTALGLAPRAVVTVGSEIMDLSDAARSFHEATRVAEATPPGQPLPPGRSFHEQSDIGLHRLLYALREDTRIQQYAEQQLGRLLDHDAQHGTDLLTTLRHYLEAAGNKTTAARRGGLSRETMYQRLRTVERLLDRDLESGAQRTELHTALTALDVLRDH
;
A
#
# COMPACT_ATOMS: atom_id res chain seq x y z
N MET A 1 47.11 -3.01 28.07
CA MET A 1 47.19 -1.71 28.76
C MET A 1 45.95 -0.91 28.38
N PRO A 2 45.10 -0.63 29.36
CA PRO A 2 44.71 0.76 29.62
C PRO A 2 44.74 1.12 31.13
N ASP A 3 45.19 2.34 31.41
CA ASP A 3 45.02 3.10 32.67
C ASP A 3 43.51 3.38 32.90
N ALA A 4 42.88 3.19 34.06
CA ALA A 4 43.11 3.62 35.45
C ALA A 4 42.45 4.97 35.82
N ALA A 5 41.60 4.88 36.86
CA ALA A 5 41.04 5.92 37.76
C ALA A 5 39.94 6.85 37.21
N GLY A 6 38.85 7.17 37.93
CA GLY A 6 38.44 6.81 39.29
C GLY A 6 37.42 7.83 39.85
N SER A 7 36.53 7.33 40.73
CA SER A 7 35.82 8.05 41.82
C SER A 7 34.61 8.95 41.49
N ARG A 8 33.55 9.11 42.30
CA ARG A 8 32.88 8.35 43.39
C ARG A 8 31.75 9.26 43.94
N THR A 9 30.55 8.71 44.18
CA THR A 9 29.57 8.97 45.27
C THR A 9 28.91 10.35 45.54
N ALA A 10 27.56 10.34 45.64
CA ALA A 10 26.72 10.55 46.85
C ALA A 10 25.32 11.12 46.46
N LEU A 11 24.20 10.40 46.63
CA LEU A 11 23.34 10.21 47.81
C LEU A 11 22.62 11.48 48.33
N ALA A 12 21.28 11.49 48.22
CA ALA A 12 20.36 11.97 49.27
C ALA A 12 18.90 11.54 48.98
N GLN A 13 18.36 10.69 49.86
CA GLN A 13 16.93 10.44 50.07
C GLN A 13 16.40 11.35 51.21
N VAL A 14 15.07 11.42 51.35
CA VAL A 14 14.21 11.54 52.57
C VAL A 14 12.94 12.30 52.12
N SER A 15 11.71 11.75 52.02
CA SER A 15 10.80 10.99 52.91
C SER A 15 9.85 11.86 53.74
N GLY A 16 8.56 11.50 53.70
CA GLY A 16 7.52 11.77 54.70
C GLY A 16 6.45 12.81 54.31
N ALA A 17 5.16 12.70 54.65
CA ALA A 17 4.33 11.66 55.25
C ALA A 17 2.85 12.13 55.18
N CYS A 18 1.93 11.18 55.31
CA CYS A 18 0.46 11.29 55.26
C CYS A 18 -0.21 12.13 56.36
N HIS A 19 -1.49 12.45 56.16
CA HIS A 19 -2.67 12.56 57.07
C HIS A 19 -3.58 13.69 56.52
N SER A 20 -4.91 13.74 56.52
CA SER A 20 -6.07 12.91 56.92
C SER A 20 -7.32 13.81 56.71
N GLY A 21 -8.56 13.28 56.62
CA GLY A 21 -9.75 14.00 57.12
C GLY A 21 -10.82 14.58 56.17
N ARG A 22 -11.91 13.81 56.01
CA ARG A 22 -13.36 14.18 56.02
C ARG A 22 -14.00 15.17 55.02
N ALA A 23 -15.12 14.69 54.43
CA ALA A 23 -16.16 15.42 53.69
C ALA A 23 -17.06 16.32 54.58
N PRO A 24 -17.85 17.23 53.97
CA PRO A 24 -19.30 16.99 53.85
C PRO A 24 -19.98 17.46 52.52
N ARG A 25 -21.28 17.15 52.44
CA ARG A 25 -22.25 17.16 51.32
C ARG A 25 -22.82 18.54 50.89
N ALA A 26 -23.25 18.56 49.61
CA ALA A 26 -24.50 19.09 49.00
C ALA A 26 -24.62 20.52 48.40
N LEU A 27 -24.67 20.53 47.04
CA LEU A 27 -25.65 21.15 46.09
C LEU A 27 -25.74 22.70 45.96
N PRO A 28 -26.29 23.23 44.84
CA PRO A 28 -25.80 23.18 43.45
C PRO A 28 -25.73 24.62 42.84
N ASP A 29 -25.29 24.74 41.58
CA ASP A 29 -25.84 25.68 40.56
C ASP A 29 -24.80 26.31 39.61
N THR A 30 -25.14 26.17 38.34
CA THR A 30 -24.95 27.11 37.22
C THR A 30 -23.54 27.35 36.64
N GLU A 31 -23.38 26.80 35.44
CA GLU A 31 -22.65 27.28 34.25
C GLU A 31 -21.16 27.65 34.34
N PRO A 32 -20.29 27.04 33.49
CA PRO A 32 -18.86 27.28 33.53
C PRO A 32 -18.47 28.56 32.79
N CYS A 33 -17.82 29.45 33.54
CA CYS A 33 -17.04 30.57 33.02
C CYS A 33 -15.80 30.07 32.28
N SER A 34 -15.77 30.35 30.99
CA SER A 34 -14.66 30.20 30.05
C SER A 34 -13.38 30.89 30.52
N ARG A 35 -12.27 30.15 30.64
CA ARG A 35 -10.89 30.66 30.50
C ARG A 35 -9.86 29.55 30.20
N ARG A 36 -9.41 29.54 28.93
CA ARG A 36 -8.06 29.28 28.40
C ARG A 36 -7.30 28.03 28.88
N GLY A 37 -7.28 27.01 28.00
CA GLY A 37 -6.18 26.06 27.87
C GLY A 37 -5.69 26.07 26.42
N PHE A 38 -4.38 26.28 26.24
CA PHE A 38 -3.66 26.34 24.97
C PHE A 38 -3.77 25.02 24.18
N HIS A 39 -4.30 25.06 22.96
CA HIS A 39 -3.92 24.14 21.89
C HIS A 39 -3.79 24.92 20.58
N GLY A 40 -2.58 24.84 19.98
CA GLY A 40 -2.29 25.42 18.69
C GLY A 40 -2.93 24.58 17.59
N GLU A 41 -4.05 25.08 17.07
CA GLU A 41 -4.57 24.68 15.77
C GLU A 41 -4.07 25.69 14.71
N THR A 42 -3.18 25.23 13.84
CA THR A 42 -3.07 25.78 12.48
C THR A 42 -3.43 24.65 11.53
N VAL A 43 -4.74 24.38 11.42
CA VAL A 43 -5.29 23.66 10.28
C VAL A 43 -5.21 24.61 9.10
N ASN A 44 -4.22 24.39 8.26
CA ASN A 44 -4.06 25.11 7.00
C ASN A 44 -5.08 24.50 6.02
N ASP A 45 -6.33 24.98 6.09
CA ASP A 45 -7.39 24.62 5.15
C ASP A 45 -7.14 25.35 3.83
N ASN A 46 -6.15 24.89 3.09
CA ASN A 46 -5.86 25.34 1.74
C ASN A 46 -6.34 24.27 0.76
N ARG A 47 -7.66 24.08 0.70
CA ARG A 47 -8.30 23.37 -0.42
C ARG A 47 -8.06 24.19 -1.69
N PRO A 48 -7.31 23.70 -2.69
CA PRO A 48 -7.26 24.38 -3.97
C PRO A 48 -8.65 24.29 -4.58
N ALA A 49 -9.22 25.44 -4.92
CA ALA A 49 -10.42 25.53 -5.75
C ALA A 49 -10.25 24.60 -6.97
N GLY A 50 -11.30 23.88 -7.38
CA GLY A 50 -11.23 22.94 -8.50
C GLY A 50 -10.76 23.64 -9.78
N HIS A 51 -9.50 23.41 -10.16
CA HIS A 51 -8.92 23.94 -11.39
C HIS A 51 -9.07 22.89 -12.50
N ARG A 52 -9.92 23.21 -13.48
CA ARG A 52 -10.15 22.38 -14.67
C ARG A 52 -8.83 22.10 -15.42
N PRO A 53 -8.72 20.96 -16.12
CA PRO A 53 -7.56 20.65 -16.98
C PRO A 53 -7.32 21.80 -17.97
N ALA A 54 -6.06 21.97 -18.39
CA ALA A 54 -5.62 23.04 -19.29
C ALA A 54 -6.31 22.94 -20.67
N ARG A 55 -7.54 23.47 -20.76
CA ARG A 55 -8.27 23.62 -22.01
C ARG A 55 -7.67 24.80 -22.77
N ALA A 56 -7.49 24.65 -24.08
CA ALA A 56 -7.13 25.77 -24.94
C ALA A 56 -8.18 26.89 -24.76
N VAL A 57 -7.71 28.12 -24.67
CA VAL A 57 -8.57 29.31 -24.55
C VAL A 57 -9.35 29.43 -25.84
N THR A 58 -10.67 29.40 -25.78
CA THR A 58 -11.54 29.45 -26.96
C THR A 58 -12.02 30.88 -27.25
N VAL A 59 -12.58 31.10 -28.45
CA VAL A 59 -13.25 32.38 -28.76
C VAL A 59 -14.34 32.68 -27.73
N ALA A 60 -15.13 31.68 -27.33
CA ALA A 60 -16.14 31.82 -26.28
C ALA A 60 -15.54 32.29 -24.94
N ASP A 61 -14.39 31.74 -24.54
CA ASP A 61 -13.71 32.12 -23.30
C ASP A 61 -13.24 33.58 -23.35
N VAL A 62 -12.71 34.02 -24.49
CA VAL A 62 -12.24 35.41 -24.67
C VAL A 62 -13.39 36.41 -24.68
N LEU A 63 -14.52 36.09 -25.32
CA LEU A 63 -15.72 36.94 -25.34
C LEU A 63 -16.37 37.09 -23.96
N ALA A 64 -16.22 36.09 -23.09
CA ALA A 64 -16.73 36.13 -21.72
C ALA A 64 -15.87 36.98 -20.76
N LEU A 65 -14.67 37.40 -21.17
CA LEU A 65 -13.81 38.24 -20.33
C LEU A 65 -14.47 39.60 -20.07
N PRO A 66 -14.42 40.13 -18.82
CA PRO A 66 -15.08 41.39 -18.48
C PRO A 66 -14.75 42.55 -19.42
N VAL A 67 -13.49 42.64 -19.85
CA VAL A 67 -12.99 43.67 -20.77
C VAL A 67 -13.69 43.63 -22.14
N LEU A 68 -14.02 42.45 -22.66
CA LEU A 68 -14.74 42.29 -23.93
C LEU A 68 -16.25 42.29 -23.74
N ALA A 69 -16.75 41.67 -22.67
CA ALA A 69 -18.16 41.66 -22.32
C ALA A 69 -18.74 43.08 -22.11
N ALA A 70 -17.92 44.02 -21.60
CA ALA A 70 -18.28 45.44 -21.50
C ALA A 70 -18.65 46.07 -22.85
N GLY A 71 -18.04 45.58 -23.94
CA GLY A 71 -18.33 45.96 -25.32
C GLY A 71 -19.66 45.44 -25.87
N GLN A 72 -20.40 44.62 -25.11
CA GLN A 72 -21.62 43.93 -25.52
C GLN A 72 -21.44 43.14 -26.83
N PRO A 73 -20.58 42.10 -26.82
CA PRO A 73 -20.27 41.33 -28.01
C PRO A 73 -21.52 40.59 -28.52
N GLN A 74 -21.80 40.74 -29.81
CA GLN A 74 -22.84 39.99 -30.52
C GLN A 74 -22.20 39.14 -31.61
N VAL A 75 -22.47 37.84 -31.59
CA VAL A 75 -21.99 36.91 -32.62
C VAL A 75 -22.92 36.99 -33.81
N VAL A 76 -22.44 37.55 -34.92
CA VAL A 76 -23.21 37.79 -36.15
C VAL A 76 -23.12 36.60 -37.11
N THR A 77 -21.99 35.91 -37.13
CA THR A 77 -21.78 34.67 -37.91
C THR A 77 -20.95 33.68 -37.10
N GLY A 78 -21.05 32.38 -37.46
CA GLY A 78 -20.14 31.36 -36.91
C GLY A 78 -20.39 30.99 -35.45
N ALA A 79 -21.61 31.09 -34.93
CA ALA A 79 -21.96 30.73 -33.55
C ALA A 79 -21.62 29.27 -33.19
N SER A 80 -21.64 28.37 -34.16
CA SER A 80 -21.22 26.96 -34.01
C SER A 80 -19.71 26.75 -33.93
N HIS A 81 -18.90 27.81 -34.06
CA HIS A 81 -17.45 27.76 -34.14
C HIS A 81 -16.75 28.60 -33.04
N LEU A 82 -17.45 28.89 -31.95
CA LEU A 82 -16.89 29.65 -30.82
C LEU A 82 -15.94 28.83 -29.93
N ASP A 83 -15.90 27.52 -30.13
CA ASP A 83 -14.97 26.57 -29.52
C ASP A 83 -13.57 26.59 -30.17
N ARG A 84 -13.39 27.36 -31.25
CA ARG A 84 -12.08 27.54 -31.91
C ARG A 84 -11.04 28.06 -30.91
N PRO A 85 -9.83 27.47 -30.87
CA PRO A 85 -8.77 27.91 -29.97
C PRO A 85 -8.18 29.24 -30.44
N VAL A 86 -8.07 30.19 -29.50
CA VAL A 86 -7.39 31.47 -29.67
C VAL A 86 -5.94 31.30 -29.24
N ARG A 87 -5.02 31.50 -30.16
CA ARG A 87 -3.56 31.45 -29.91
C ARG A 87 -2.96 32.81 -29.59
N TRP A 88 -3.60 33.88 -30.06
CA TRP A 88 -3.16 35.25 -29.88
C TRP A 88 -4.32 36.22 -30.13
N VAL A 89 -4.17 37.47 -29.69
CA VAL A 89 -5.07 38.57 -30.06
C VAL A 89 -4.26 39.63 -30.76
N HIS A 90 -4.76 40.11 -31.90
CA HIS A 90 -4.07 41.11 -32.69
C HIS A 90 -5.03 42.23 -33.10
N ILE A 91 -4.60 43.48 -32.88
CA ILE A 91 -5.31 44.66 -33.35
C ILE A 91 -4.73 45.00 -34.72
N THR A 92 -5.57 45.08 -35.75
CA THR A 92 -5.13 45.46 -37.09
C THR A 92 -6.02 46.53 -37.67
N GLU A 93 -5.37 47.53 -38.27
CA GLU A 93 -6.02 48.57 -39.06
C GLU A 93 -5.44 48.62 -40.48
N LEU A 94 -5.08 47.45 -41.03
CA LEU A 94 -4.56 47.28 -42.39
C LEU A 94 -5.63 46.66 -43.31
N THR A 95 -5.57 47.01 -44.60
CA THR A 95 -6.44 46.44 -45.66
C THR A 95 -6.03 45.01 -46.05
N ASP A 96 -4.81 44.60 -45.72
CA ASP A 96 -4.29 43.24 -45.84
C ASP A 96 -3.69 42.83 -44.47
N PRO A 97 -4.52 42.35 -43.55
CA PRO A 97 -4.06 41.91 -42.23
C PRO A 97 -3.39 40.53 -42.30
N ALA A 98 -3.70 39.70 -43.30
CA ALA A 98 -3.25 38.32 -43.35
C ALA A 98 -1.74 38.20 -43.54
N SER A 99 -1.11 39.16 -44.24
CA SER A 99 0.35 39.24 -44.42
C SER A 99 1.16 39.26 -43.11
N PHE A 100 0.56 39.56 -41.97
CA PHE A 100 1.23 39.67 -40.67
C PHE A 100 0.75 38.65 -39.63
N LEU A 101 -0.16 37.75 -40.01
CA LEU A 101 -0.75 36.74 -39.11
C LEU A 101 -0.17 35.35 -39.42
N LYS A 102 -0.34 34.40 -38.48
CA LYS A 102 0.14 33.01 -38.59
C LYS A 102 -0.95 31.97 -38.38
N GLY A 103 -2.17 32.39 -38.02
CA GLY A 103 -3.33 31.54 -37.81
C GLY A 103 -3.65 31.30 -36.33
N GLY A 104 -4.95 31.23 -36.02
CA GLY A 104 -5.48 31.11 -34.65
C GLY A 104 -5.63 32.43 -33.90
N GLU A 105 -5.45 33.58 -34.55
CA GLU A 105 -5.61 34.89 -33.91
C GLU A 105 -7.06 35.33 -33.84
N LEU A 106 -7.44 35.94 -32.71
CA LEU A 106 -8.63 36.80 -32.62
C LEU A 106 -8.26 38.19 -33.11
N VAL A 107 -8.83 38.60 -34.24
CA VAL A 107 -8.52 39.88 -34.88
C VAL A 107 -9.48 40.95 -34.38
N LEU A 108 -8.97 42.05 -33.83
CA LEU A 108 -9.75 43.20 -33.40
C LEU A 108 -9.54 44.36 -34.39
N THR A 109 -10.63 45.01 -34.83
CA THR A 109 -10.57 46.17 -35.72
C THR A 109 -11.72 47.14 -35.46
N THR A 110 -11.50 48.43 -35.71
CA THR A 110 -12.56 49.45 -35.76
C THR A 110 -13.31 49.47 -37.11
N GLY A 111 -12.88 48.64 -38.06
CA GLY A 111 -13.45 48.56 -39.39
C GLY A 111 -13.04 49.72 -40.32
N MET A 112 -12.25 50.68 -39.86
CA MET A 112 -11.68 51.77 -40.68
C MET A 112 -10.92 51.35 -41.97
N PRO A 113 -10.26 50.18 -42.04
CA PRO A 113 -9.52 49.73 -43.22
C PRO A 113 -10.35 48.84 -44.14
N LEU A 114 -11.60 48.50 -43.78
CA LEU A 114 -12.45 47.70 -44.65
C LEU A 114 -12.64 48.42 -46.00
N PRO A 115 -12.41 47.75 -47.14
CA PRO A 115 -12.67 48.33 -48.45
C PRO A 115 -14.13 48.76 -48.61
N ASP A 116 -14.39 49.82 -49.36
CA ASP A 116 -15.75 50.30 -49.62
C ASP A 116 -16.49 49.45 -50.66
N ASP A 117 -15.76 48.65 -51.45
CA ASP A 117 -16.31 47.76 -52.47
C ASP A 117 -16.48 46.31 -51.96
N VAL A 118 -17.56 45.67 -52.40
CA VAL A 118 -17.90 44.28 -52.04
C VAL A 118 -16.79 43.27 -52.39
N PRO A 119 -16.14 43.34 -53.57
CA PRO A 119 -15.00 42.47 -53.89
C PRO A 119 -13.83 42.60 -52.90
N GLY A 120 -13.49 43.82 -52.50
CA GLY A 120 -12.44 44.10 -51.51
C GLY A 120 -12.75 43.49 -50.15
N VAL A 121 -13.98 43.67 -49.64
CA VAL A 121 -14.41 43.08 -48.35
C VAL A 121 -14.36 41.55 -48.38
N ARG A 122 -14.76 40.93 -49.50
CA ARG A 122 -14.67 39.47 -49.66
C ARG A 122 -13.23 38.99 -49.61
N ARG A 123 -12.32 39.65 -50.35
CA ARG A 123 -10.89 39.33 -50.35
C ARG A 123 -10.30 39.38 -48.94
N TYR A 124 -10.60 40.44 -48.19
CA TYR A 124 -10.15 40.61 -46.80
C TYR A 124 -10.55 39.43 -45.90
N VAL A 125 -11.81 38.97 -46.01
CA VAL A 125 -12.30 37.81 -45.23
C VAL A 125 -11.72 36.49 -45.74
N ASP A 126 -11.57 36.33 -47.05
CA ASP A 126 -11.01 35.12 -47.65
C ASP A 126 -9.57 34.89 -47.20
N GLU A 127 -8.77 35.95 -47.10
CA GLU A 127 -7.40 35.96 -46.61
C GLU A 127 -7.34 35.60 -45.11
N LEU A 128 -8.15 36.25 -44.27
CA LEU A 128 -8.24 35.94 -42.83
C LEU A 128 -8.70 34.50 -42.56
N ALA A 129 -9.70 34.03 -43.30
CA ALA A 129 -10.17 32.66 -43.19
C ALA A 129 -9.13 31.67 -43.72
N GLY A 130 -8.42 32.04 -44.80
CA GLY A 130 -7.38 31.23 -45.43
C GLY A 130 -6.17 30.99 -44.52
N ILE A 131 -5.77 31.99 -43.75
CA ILE A 131 -4.69 31.85 -42.75
C ILE A 131 -5.15 31.15 -41.47
N GLY A 132 -6.46 30.95 -41.31
CA GLY A 132 -7.05 30.26 -40.16
C GLY A 132 -7.24 31.14 -38.93
N ALA A 133 -7.52 32.43 -39.09
CA ALA A 133 -7.89 33.31 -37.97
C ALA A 133 -9.01 32.68 -37.12
N ALA A 134 -8.95 32.84 -35.80
CA ALA A 134 -9.92 32.24 -34.87
C ALA A 134 -11.28 32.93 -34.96
N ALA A 135 -11.30 34.27 -35.00
CA ALA A 135 -12.50 35.08 -35.22
C ALA A 135 -12.12 36.53 -35.56
N LEU A 136 -13.06 37.26 -36.15
CA LEU A 136 -12.96 38.70 -36.43
C LEU A 136 -13.94 39.45 -35.51
N VAL A 137 -13.42 40.43 -34.77
CA VAL A 137 -14.20 41.32 -33.90
C VAL A 137 -14.15 42.73 -34.47
N ILE A 138 -15.32 43.31 -34.74
CA ILE A 138 -15.46 44.67 -35.26
C ILE A 138 -16.21 45.57 -34.28
N GLU A 139 -15.65 46.74 -34.01
CA GLU A 139 -16.31 47.78 -33.22
C GLU A 139 -17.29 48.61 -34.07
N LEU A 140 -18.53 48.76 -33.60
CA LEU A 140 -19.60 49.47 -34.31
C LEU A 140 -19.91 50.86 -33.74
N VAL A 141 -18.88 51.61 -33.38
CA VAL A 141 -19.07 52.94 -32.76
C VAL A 141 -18.67 54.09 -33.69
N ARG A 142 -17.55 53.97 -34.42
CA ARG A 142 -17.00 55.08 -35.22
C ARG A 142 -17.45 55.12 -36.68
N ARG A 143 -17.03 54.13 -37.50
CA ARG A 143 -17.31 54.09 -38.95
C ARG A 143 -18.65 53.45 -39.28
N TYR A 144 -19.01 52.42 -38.52
CA TYR A 144 -20.19 51.61 -38.77
C TYR A 144 -21.05 51.57 -37.52
N HIS A 145 -22.37 51.76 -37.66
CA HIS A 145 -23.33 51.53 -36.56
C HIS A 145 -24.11 50.21 -36.72
N ARG A 146 -23.89 49.52 -37.84
CA ARG A 146 -24.38 48.18 -38.18
C ARG A 146 -23.30 47.48 -39.00
N PRO A 147 -23.12 46.16 -38.87
CA PRO A 147 -22.11 45.45 -39.64
C PRO A 147 -22.46 45.48 -41.13
N PRO A 148 -21.52 45.78 -42.04
CA PRO A 148 -21.76 45.77 -43.48
C PRO A 148 -22.26 44.40 -43.96
N SER A 149 -23.31 44.35 -44.78
CA SER A 149 -23.88 43.09 -45.28
C SER A 149 -22.84 42.26 -46.05
N ALA A 150 -21.99 42.92 -46.86
CA ALA A 150 -20.90 42.28 -47.59
C ALA A 150 -19.91 41.55 -46.67
N LEU A 151 -19.62 42.10 -45.48
CA LEU A 151 -18.74 41.48 -44.48
C LEU A 151 -19.42 40.27 -43.83
N VAL A 152 -20.69 40.42 -43.44
CA VAL A 152 -21.49 39.33 -42.85
C VAL A 152 -21.59 38.15 -43.81
N ASP A 153 -21.91 38.40 -45.08
CA ASP A 153 -22.07 37.34 -46.08
C ASP A 153 -20.75 36.63 -46.37
N ALA A 154 -19.63 37.37 -46.45
CA ALA A 154 -18.31 36.80 -46.65
C ALA A 154 -17.88 35.92 -45.45
N CYS A 155 -18.05 36.41 -44.21
CA CYS A 155 -17.72 35.64 -43.01
C CYS A 155 -18.59 34.38 -42.88
N ARG A 156 -19.88 34.49 -43.22
CA ARG A 156 -20.81 33.34 -43.23
C ARG A 156 -20.38 32.28 -44.23
N LEU A 157 -20.02 32.69 -45.45
CA LEU A 157 -19.58 31.77 -46.52
C LEU A 157 -18.31 31.01 -46.14
N ARG A 158 -17.39 31.66 -45.43
CA ARG A 158 -16.10 31.08 -45.03
C ARG A 158 -16.12 30.43 -43.65
N GLY A 159 -17.24 30.46 -42.94
CA GLY A 159 -17.36 29.94 -41.57
C GLY A 159 -16.47 30.66 -40.53
N LEU A 160 -16.06 31.90 -40.82
CA LEU A 160 -15.28 32.72 -39.88
C LEU A 160 -16.27 33.36 -38.88
N PRO A 161 -16.08 33.19 -37.55
CA PRO A 161 -16.92 33.89 -36.59
C PRO A 161 -16.70 35.40 -36.68
N LEU A 162 -17.78 36.14 -36.92
CA LEU A 162 -17.81 37.59 -36.88
C LEU A 162 -18.52 38.02 -35.61
N VAL A 163 -17.86 38.83 -34.80
CA VAL A 163 -18.39 39.38 -33.56
C VAL A 163 -18.41 40.89 -33.67
N THR A 164 -19.51 41.52 -33.29
CA THR A 164 -19.62 42.99 -33.24
C THR A 164 -19.64 43.48 -31.81
N LEU A 165 -18.99 44.61 -31.54
CA LEU A 165 -19.06 45.31 -30.25
C LEU A 165 -19.95 46.55 -30.41
N ALA A 166 -20.98 46.65 -29.58
CA ALA A 166 -21.93 47.77 -29.60
C ALA A 166 -21.43 48.99 -28.79
N LYS A 167 -20.36 48.82 -28.00
CA LYS A 167 -19.72 49.88 -27.21
C LYS A 167 -18.21 49.89 -27.43
N ASP A 168 -17.61 51.05 -27.21
CA ASP A 168 -16.16 51.22 -27.27
C ASP A 168 -15.48 50.30 -26.25
N VAL A 169 -14.46 49.57 -26.70
CA VAL A 169 -13.63 48.73 -25.85
C VAL A 169 -12.18 49.16 -26.01
N ASN A 170 -11.45 49.26 -24.90
CA ASN A 170 -10.02 49.51 -24.98
C ASN A 170 -9.30 48.26 -25.49
N PHE A 171 -9.06 48.18 -26.80
CA PHE A 171 -8.40 47.03 -27.40
C PHE A 171 -7.00 46.76 -26.82
N LEU A 172 -6.28 47.79 -26.35
CA LEU A 172 -5.00 47.57 -25.65
C LEU A 172 -5.21 46.75 -24.38
N GLU A 173 -6.21 47.08 -23.57
CA GLU A 173 -6.56 46.32 -22.37
C GLU A 173 -7.00 44.89 -22.71
N VAL A 174 -7.79 44.71 -23.78
CA VAL A 174 -8.17 43.38 -24.29
C VAL A 174 -6.92 42.58 -24.64
N THR A 175 -5.97 43.15 -25.40
CA THR A 175 -4.73 42.46 -25.75
C THR A 175 -3.91 42.09 -24.52
N GLN A 176 -3.77 42.98 -23.54
CA GLN A 176 -3.02 42.73 -22.31
C GLN A 176 -3.62 41.58 -21.50
N VAL A 177 -4.95 41.60 -21.28
CA VAL A 177 -5.65 40.58 -20.51
C VAL A 177 -5.56 39.22 -21.21
N VAL A 178 -5.82 39.17 -22.52
CA VAL A 178 -5.80 37.89 -23.25
C VAL A 178 -4.38 37.36 -23.41
N HIS A 179 -3.38 38.21 -23.68
CA HIS A 179 -1.98 37.78 -23.72
C HIS A 179 -1.51 37.26 -22.37
N ALA A 180 -1.85 37.95 -21.27
CA ALA A 180 -1.51 37.49 -19.92
C ALA A 180 -2.15 36.13 -19.60
N LEU A 181 -3.39 35.91 -20.04
CA LEU A 181 -4.09 34.64 -19.86
C LEU A 181 -3.46 33.52 -20.70
N LEU A 182 -3.12 33.79 -21.97
CA LEU A 182 -2.46 32.82 -22.86
C LEU A 182 -1.04 32.46 -22.39
N LEU A 183 -0.23 33.46 -22.02
CA LEU A 183 1.13 33.27 -21.52
C LEU A 183 1.15 32.67 -20.10
N GLY A 184 0.22 33.09 -19.24
CA GLY A 184 0.06 32.54 -17.89
C GLY A 184 -0.22 31.04 -17.91
N ASN A 185 -1.11 30.59 -18.80
CA ASN A 185 -1.41 29.17 -18.97
C ASN A 185 -0.17 28.36 -19.41
N GLN A 186 0.67 28.92 -20.29
CA GLN A 186 1.92 28.27 -20.72
C GLN A 186 2.94 28.19 -19.58
N ALA A 187 3.12 29.28 -18.83
CA ALA A 187 4.00 29.31 -17.66
C ALA A 187 3.52 28.34 -16.57
N ASP A 188 2.22 28.20 -16.37
CA ASP A 188 1.64 27.26 -15.41
C ASP A 188 1.82 25.81 -15.81
N ALA A 189 1.65 25.49 -17.10
CA ALA A 189 1.92 24.14 -17.62
C ALA A 189 3.40 23.78 -17.46
N MET A 190 4.31 24.71 -17.79
CA MET A 190 5.76 24.48 -17.64
C MET A 190 6.17 24.32 -16.17
N ARG A 191 5.63 25.17 -15.27
CA ARG A 191 5.85 25.04 -13.82
C ARG A 191 5.31 23.73 -13.24
N ARG A 192 4.22 23.19 -13.80
CA ARG A 192 3.67 21.89 -13.38
C ARG A 192 4.56 20.74 -13.82
N SER A 193 4.98 20.71 -15.08
CA SER A 193 5.93 19.71 -15.58
C SER A 193 7.26 19.73 -14.82
N GLN A 194 7.77 20.92 -14.50
CA GLN A 194 8.98 21.08 -13.70
C GLN A 194 8.81 20.53 -12.27
N ARG A 195 7.68 20.81 -11.61
CA ARG A 195 7.37 20.25 -10.29
C ARG A 195 7.28 18.73 -10.32
N ILE A 196 6.68 18.15 -11.35
CA ILE A 196 6.62 16.70 -11.54
C ILE A 196 8.05 16.14 -11.67
N HIS A 197 8.88 16.75 -12.52
CA HIS A 197 10.26 16.33 -12.72
C HIS A 197 11.10 16.39 -11.43
N GLU A 198 11.00 17.48 -10.67
CA GLU A 198 11.73 17.67 -9.41
C GLU A 198 11.31 16.62 -8.36
N ALA A 199 10.01 16.31 -8.26
CA ALA A 199 9.50 15.32 -7.31
C ALA A 199 10.06 13.92 -7.57
N PHE A 200 9.97 13.42 -8.81
CA PHE A 200 10.50 12.09 -9.16
C PHE A 200 12.03 12.02 -9.14
N THR A 201 12.71 13.12 -9.46
CA THR A 201 14.17 13.22 -9.30
C THR A 201 14.56 13.10 -7.84
N ALA A 202 13.84 13.79 -6.93
CA ALA A 202 14.09 13.70 -5.50
C ALA A 202 13.83 12.28 -4.94
N LEU A 203 12.78 11.59 -5.39
CA LEU A 203 12.52 10.19 -5.04
C LEU A 203 13.68 9.27 -5.47
N THR A 204 14.14 9.44 -6.71
CA THR A 204 15.26 8.67 -7.25
C THR A 204 16.55 8.89 -6.45
N LEU A 205 16.87 10.15 -6.13
CA LEU A 205 18.06 10.50 -5.36
C LEU A 205 18.03 9.99 -3.90
N ARG A 206 16.85 9.84 -3.32
CA ARG A 206 16.67 9.26 -1.98
C ARG A 206 16.72 7.74 -1.96
N GLY A 207 16.79 7.09 -3.12
CA GLY A 207 16.68 5.64 -3.23
C GLY A 207 15.30 5.11 -2.84
N ALA A 208 14.24 5.89 -3.10
CA ALA A 208 12.87 5.50 -2.84
C ALA A 208 12.55 4.12 -3.43
N ASP A 209 11.73 3.34 -2.73
CA ASP A 209 11.30 2.04 -3.24
C ASP A 209 10.20 2.20 -4.30
N ALA A 210 9.79 1.08 -4.90
CA ALA A 210 8.78 1.09 -5.94
C ALA A 210 7.40 1.52 -5.41
N GLU A 211 7.09 1.28 -4.14
CA GLU A 211 5.81 1.66 -3.53
C GLU A 211 5.72 3.17 -3.36
N ASP A 212 6.79 3.79 -2.86
CA ASP A 212 6.93 5.24 -2.74
C ASP A 212 6.75 5.95 -4.09
N VAL A 213 7.35 5.40 -5.14
CA VAL A 213 7.26 5.96 -6.50
C VAL A 213 5.86 5.85 -7.08
N VAL A 214 5.21 4.69 -6.96
CA VAL A 214 3.83 4.48 -7.46
C VAL A 214 2.83 5.32 -6.65
N ARG A 215 3.04 5.45 -5.34
CA ARG A 215 2.19 6.26 -4.45
C ARG A 215 2.29 7.74 -4.77
N ALA A 216 3.49 8.26 -4.96
CA ALA A 216 3.69 9.65 -5.39
C ALA A 216 2.99 9.92 -6.74
N ALA A 217 3.05 8.97 -7.68
CA ALA A 217 2.33 9.08 -8.94
C ALA A 217 0.82 9.20 -8.74
N ALA A 218 0.23 8.30 -7.94
CA ALA A 218 -1.20 8.27 -7.65
C ALA A 218 -1.69 9.54 -6.92
N GLU A 219 -0.89 10.05 -5.98
CA GLU A 219 -1.15 11.31 -5.27
C GLU A 219 -1.09 12.52 -6.21
N MET A 220 -0.12 12.56 -7.14
CA MET A 220 0.07 13.67 -8.05
C MET A 220 -0.99 13.74 -9.17
N CYS A 221 -1.39 12.59 -9.74
CA CYS A 221 -2.42 12.57 -10.78
C CYS A 221 -3.84 12.46 -10.22
N GLY A 222 -4.01 12.09 -8.95
CA GLY A 222 -5.32 11.84 -8.35
C GLY A 222 -6.05 10.65 -8.99
N ARG A 223 -5.31 9.71 -9.58
CA ARG A 223 -5.83 8.51 -10.25
C ARG A 223 -5.15 7.27 -9.71
N THR A 224 -5.81 6.12 -9.83
CA THR A 224 -5.22 4.84 -9.43
C THR A 224 -4.05 4.48 -10.33
N VAL A 225 -2.90 4.17 -9.74
CA VAL A 225 -1.68 3.76 -10.43
C VAL A 225 -1.28 2.36 -9.98
N VAL A 226 -0.91 1.51 -10.93
CA VAL A 226 -0.56 0.10 -10.71
C VAL A 226 0.75 -0.22 -11.41
N LEU A 227 1.67 -0.88 -10.72
CA LEU A 227 2.85 -1.50 -11.33
C LEU A 227 2.55 -2.98 -11.57
N GLU A 228 2.75 -3.45 -12.79
CA GLU A 228 2.63 -4.87 -13.13
C GLU A 228 3.90 -5.43 -13.78
N ASN A 229 4.09 -6.75 -13.65
CA ASN A 229 5.15 -7.48 -14.36
C ASN A 229 4.69 -8.02 -15.71
N LEU A 230 5.60 -8.69 -16.42
CA LEU A 230 5.33 -9.33 -17.72
C LEU A 230 4.29 -10.46 -17.66
N ALA A 231 4.01 -11.02 -16.48
CA ALA A 231 2.97 -12.03 -16.29
C ALA A 231 1.58 -11.39 -16.08
N HIS A 232 1.46 -10.06 -16.20
CA HIS A 232 0.26 -9.28 -15.88
C HIS A 232 -0.21 -9.46 -14.44
N GLN A 233 0.74 -9.61 -13.51
CA GLN A 233 0.47 -9.59 -12.08
C GLN A 233 0.62 -8.16 -11.56
N ALA A 234 -0.40 -7.64 -10.86
CA ALA A 234 -0.35 -6.32 -10.23
C ALA A 234 0.49 -6.38 -8.95
N LEU A 235 1.76 -5.97 -9.05
CA LEU A 235 2.72 -6.01 -7.95
C LEU A 235 2.42 -4.95 -6.89
N ILE A 236 2.10 -3.73 -7.34
CA ILE A 236 1.82 -2.58 -6.49
C ILE A 236 0.57 -1.90 -7.03
N CYS A 237 -0.35 -1.52 -6.16
CA CYS A 237 -1.57 -0.81 -6.52
C CYS A 237 -1.85 0.27 -5.48
N GLU A 238 -1.84 1.52 -5.95
CA GLU A 238 -2.12 2.72 -5.17
C GLU A 238 -3.44 3.31 -5.66
N PRO A 239 -4.58 2.97 -5.00
CA PRO A 239 -5.89 3.41 -5.43
C PRO A 239 -6.11 4.89 -5.12
N SER A 240 -6.73 5.60 -6.06
CA SER A 240 -7.20 6.97 -5.84
C SER A 240 -8.67 7.11 -6.25
N GLY A 241 -9.49 7.61 -5.34
CA GLY A 241 -10.94 7.78 -5.57
C GLY A 241 -11.75 6.47 -5.67
N GLY A 242 -11.20 5.31 -5.30
CA GLY A 242 -11.86 3.99 -5.33
C GLY A 242 -11.25 2.97 -4.37
N THR A 243 -11.68 1.70 -4.46
CA THR A 243 -11.13 0.57 -3.68
C THR A 243 -10.10 -0.24 -4.48
N VAL A 244 -9.34 -1.08 -3.78
CA VAL A 244 -8.38 -2.00 -4.41
C VAL A 244 -9.14 -3.06 -5.20
N GLU A 245 -10.27 -3.54 -4.68
CA GLU A 245 -11.17 -4.48 -5.35
C GLU A 245 -11.60 -3.95 -6.71
N GLU A 246 -12.12 -2.72 -6.78
CA GLU A 246 -12.56 -2.10 -8.04
C GLU A 246 -11.39 -1.96 -9.03
N ALA A 247 -10.20 -1.62 -8.53
CA ALA A 247 -9.00 -1.46 -9.34
C ALA A 247 -8.45 -2.79 -9.87
N LEU A 248 -8.51 -3.88 -9.09
CA LEU A 248 -7.79 -5.13 -9.35
C LEU A 248 -8.67 -6.33 -9.73
N THR A 249 -9.99 -6.22 -9.61
CA THR A 249 -10.89 -7.31 -10.04
C THR A 249 -10.70 -7.61 -11.52
N GLY A 250 -10.47 -8.89 -11.85
CA GLY A 250 -10.19 -9.34 -13.22
C GLY A 250 -8.95 -8.67 -13.84
N TRP A 251 -7.95 -8.29 -13.04
CA TRP A 251 -6.78 -7.53 -13.49
C TRP A 251 -6.10 -8.14 -14.71
N GLU A 252 -5.70 -9.40 -14.64
CA GLU A 252 -4.97 -10.08 -15.71
C GLU A 252 -5.73 -10.02 -17.05
N GLN A 253 -7.04 -10.32 -17.04
CA GLN A 253 -7.87 -10.31 -18.24
C GLN A 253 -7.95 -8.91 -18.84
N ARG A 254 -8.19 -7.88 -18.02
CA ARG A 254 -8.27 -6.48 -18.47
C ARG A 254 -6.92 -5.96 -18.96
N SER A 255 -5.84 -6.33 -18.28
CA SER A 255 -4.46 -5.96 -18.62
C SER A 255 -4.03 -6.53 -19.97
N ARG A 256 -4.35 -7.81 -20.24
CA ARG A 256 -4.11 -8.44 -21.54
C ARG A 256 -4.93 -7.79 -22.66
N ALA A 257 -6.18 -7.40 -22.38
CA ALA A 257 -7.03 -6.71 -23.35
C ALA A 257 -6.57 -5.28 -23.67
N ALA A 258 -5.74 -4.67 -22.81
CA ALA A 258 -5.18 -3.33 -23.06
C ALA A 258 -4.09 -3.31 -24.15
N GLY A 259 -3.53 -4.47 -24.52
CA GLY A 259 -2.39 -4.56 -25.44
C GLY A 259 -1.07 -4.19 -24.75
N ALA A 260 0.05 -4.39 -25.43
CA ALA A 260 1.37 -3.99 -24.95
C ALA A 260 1.96 -2.98 -25.95
N ASP A 261 2.00 -1.71 -25.57
CA ASP A 261 2.68 -0.67 -26.34
C ASP A 261 4.13 -0.53 -25.87
N ASP A 262 5.02 -0.20 -26.81
CA ASP A 262 6.43 0.14 -26.57
C ASP A 262 6.62 1.60 -26.15
N ARG A 263 5.53 2.37 -26.12
CA ARG A 263 5.52 3.80 -25.78
C ARG A 263 4.39 4.09 -24.83
N THR A 264 4.51 5.22 -24.14
CA THR A 264 3.41 5.73 -23.30
C THR A 264 2.20 6.02 -24.16
N ALA A 265 1.12 5.27 -23.96
CA ALA A 265 -0.08 5.37 -24.78
C ALA A 265 -1.33 4.97 -24.00
N THR A 266 -2.47 5.50 -24.44
CA THR A 266 -3.79 5.08 -23.95
C THR A 266 -4.30 3.96 -24.86
N GLY A 267 -4.65 2.82 -24.27
CA GLY A 267 -5.05 1.63 -25.01
C GLY A 267 -6.11 0.78 -24.31
N GLY A 268 -6.68 -0.14 -25.08
CA GLY A 268 -7.64 -1.11 -24.58
C GLY A 268 -9.09 -0.63 -24.46
N PRO A 269 -10.03 -1.57 -24.26
CA PRO A 269 -11.44 -1.26 -24.06
C PRO A 269 -11.70 -0.47 -22.76
N ALA A 270 -10.80 -0.59 -21.78
CA ALA A 270 -10.88 0.11 -20.52
C ALA A 270 -10.16 1.47 -20.54
N GLY A 271 -9.56 1.87 -21.67
CA GLY A 271 -8.90 3.17 -21.84
C GLY A 271 -7.83 3.43 -20.78
N TRP A 272 -6.85 2.53 -20.65
CA TRP A 272 -5.76 2.66 -19.67
C TRP A 272 -4.59 3.41 -20.28
N LEU A 273 -3.96 4.32 -19.53
CA LEU A 273 -2.69 4.91 -19.90
C LEU A 273 -1.57 4.00 -19.35
N THR A 274 -0.68 3.53 -20.22
CA THR A 274 0.39 2.61 -19.82
C THR A 274 1.75 3.12 -20.26
N ALA A 275 2.79 2.86 -19.47
CA ALA A 275 4.18 3.16 -19.81
C ALA A 275 5.09 1.96 -19.47
N PRO A 276 5.96 1.50 -20.38
CA PRO A 276 6.86 0.38 -20.11
C PRO A 276 7.89 0.72 -19.04
N VAL A 277 8.22 -0.27 -18.21
CA VAL A 277 9.37 -0.19 -17.29
C VAL A 277 10.43 -1.14 -17.80
N GLU A 278 11.51 -0.57 -18.32
CA GLU A 278 12.56 -1.28 -19.06
C GLU A 278 13.92 -0.61 -18.88
N TYR A 279 14.98 -1.38 -19.12
CA TYR A 279 16.36 -0.92 -19.11
C TYR A 279 17.16 -1.62 -20.22
N GLN A 280 17.86 -0.85 -21.06
CA GLN A 280 18.68 -1.38 -22.16
C GLN A 280 17.94 -2.37 -23.08
N GLY A 281 16.64 -2.14 -23.33
CA GLY A 281 15.79 -3.00 -24.16
C GLY A 281 15.25 -4.25 -23.45
N GLU A 282 15.62 -4.48 -22.18
CA GLU A 282 15.01 -5.50 -21.35
C GLU A 282 13.80 -4.93 -20.61
N ARG A 283 12.62 -5.45 -20.92
CA ARG A 283 11.37 -5.05 -20.27
C ARG A 283 11.16 -5.86 -18.98
N TRP A 284 10.84 -5.17 -17.89
CA TRP A 284 10.51 -5.81 -16.61
C TRP A 284 9.01 -5.77 -16.30
N GLY A 285 8.31 -4.81 -16.87
CA GLY A 285 6.88 -4.63 -16.62
C GLY A 285 6.33 -3.36 -17.25
N ARG A 286 5.30 -2.80 -16.64
CA ARG A 286 4.76 -1.50 -16.99
C ARG A 286 4.03 -0.86 -15.81
N VAL A 287 3.96 0.46 -15.83
CA VAL A 287 3.03 1.22 -14.97
C VAL A 287 1.75 1.48 -15.74
N VAL A 288 0.63 1.31 -15.06
CA VAL A 288 -0.72 1.48 -15.58
C VAL A 288 -1.42 2.53 -14.75
N MET A 289 -2.01 3.52 -15.40
CA MET A 289 -2.88 4.51 -14.79
C MET A 289 -4.32 4.29 -15.28
N LEU A 290 -5.25 4.16 -14.33
CA LEU A 290 -6.66 3.93 -14.62
C LEU A 290 -7.40 5.24 -14.92
N PRO A 291 -8.42 5.22 -15.79
CA PRO A 291 -9.25 6.40 -16.04
C PRO A 291 -10.01 6.81 -14.76
N ALA A 292 -10.40 8.09 -14.70
CA ALA A 292 -11.24 8.61 -13.62
C ALA A 292 -12.64 7.99 -13.70
N ARG A 293 -13.31 7.85 -12.55
CA ARG A 293 -14.62 7.16 -12.44
C ARG A 293 -15.79 7.90 -13.10
N THR A 294 -15.80 9.22 -12.98
CA THR A 294 -16.81 10.09 -13.61
C THR A 294 -16.43 10.35 -15.08
N ASP A 295 -17.30 10.97 -15.89
CA ASP A 295 -17.00 11.59 -17.20
C ASP A 295 -15.93 12.70 -17.05
N GLY A 296 -14.80 12.35 -16.46
CA GLY A 296 -13.64 13.16 -16.27
C GLY A 296 -12.88 13.26 -17.58
N PRO A 297 -11.98 14.24 -17.67
CA PRO A 297 -11.18 14.40 -18.87
C PRO A 297 -10.39 13.10 -19.15
N ALA A 298 -10.32 12.76 -20.43
CA ALA A 298 -9.32 11.84 -20.94
C ALA A 298 -7.91 12.27 -20.47
N PHE A 299 -6.95 11.35 -20.48
CA PHE A 299 -5.61 11.64 -19.99
C PHE A 299 -5.01 12.87 -20.68
N GLY A 300 -4.48 13.79 -19.89
CA GLY A 300 -3.81 14.99 -20.35
C GLY A 300 -2.29 14.80 -20.48
N ALA A 301 -1.60 15.84 -20.97
CA ALA A 301 -0.14 15.86 -21.05
C ALA A 301 0.54 15.70 -19.68
N GLU A 302 -0.10 16.17 -18.60
CA GLU A 302 0.39 16.00 -17.24
C GLU A 302 0.33 14.54 -16.79
N ASP A 303 -0.76 13.82 -17.08
CA ASP A 303 -0.89 12.38 -16.76
C ASP A 303 0.20 11.56 -17.47
N ILE A 304 0.46 11.86 -18.75
CA ILE A 304 1.54 11.25 -19.54
C ILE A 304 2.90 11.54 -18.89
N THR A 305 3.16 12.80 -18.53
CA THR A 305 4.42 13.19 -17.91
C THR A 305 4.62 12.48 -16.56
N VAL A 306 3.60 12.42 -15.72
CA VAL A 306 3.67 11.70 -14.44
C VAL A 306 3.99 10.23 -14.68
N LEU A 307 3.31 9.57 -15.60
CA LEU A 307 3.51 8.15 -15.87
C LEU A 307 4.91 7.83 -16.42
N GLU A 308 5.41 8.66 -17.34
CA GLU A 308 6.78 8.53 -17.89
C GLU A 308 7.85 8.72 -16.82
N ARG A 309 7.68 9.72 -15.93
CA ARG A 309 8.60 9.94 -14.81
C ARG A 309 8.53 8.82 -13.78
N THR A 310 7.35 8.25 -13.56
CA THR A 310 7.14 7.09 -12.70
C THR A 310 7.88 5.88 -13.26
N ALA A 311 7.71 5.59 -14.56
CA ALA A 311 8.38 4.47 -15.21
C ALA A 311 9.91 4.59 -15.13
N MET A 312 10.46 5.77 -15.38
CA MET A 312 11.90 6.01 -15.28
C MET A 312 12.42 5.89 -13.84
N ALA A 313 11.70 6.44 -12.86
CA ALA A 313 12.07 6.30 -11.45
C ALA A 313 12.03 4.83 -10.99
N LEU A 314 11.04 4.05 -11.46
CA LEU A 314 10.98 2.61 -11.19
C LEU A 314 12.11 1.83 -11.86
N THR A 315 12.50 2.17 -13.09
CA THR A 315 13.69 1.59 -13.73
C THR A 315 14.93 1.80 -12.86
N VAL A 316 15.12 3.00 -12.32
CA VAL A 316 16.26 3.27 -11.42
C VAL A 316 16.12 2.54 -10.09
N ALA A 317 14.94 2.56 -9.47
CA ALA A 317 14.67 1.83 -8.23
C ALA A 317 14.95 0.33 -8.39
N ARG A 318 14.63 -0.26 -9.56
CA ARG A 318 14.90 -1.65 -9.88
C ARG A 318 16.40 -1.97 -9.93
N LEU A 319 17.21 -1.04 -10.41
CA LEU A 319 18.66 -1.20 -10.51
C LEU A 319 19.35 -1.05 -9.15
N ILE A 320 18.81 -0.20 -8.27
CA ILE A 320 19.35 0.04 -6.92
C ILE A 320 18.99 -1.11 -5.97
N HIS A 321 17.75 -1.60 -6.05
CA HIS A 321 17.23 -2.60 -5.12
C HIS A 321 17.38 -4.02 -5.67
N SER A 322 18.12 -4.86 -4.95
CA SER A 322 18.40 -6.26 -5.34
C SER A 322 17.22 -7.22 -5.20
N THR A 323 16.15 -6.81 -4.51
CA THR A 323 14.97 -7.65 -4.29
C THR A 323 13.97 -7.52 -5.44
N PRO A 324 13.58 -8.61 -6.14
CA PRO A 324 12.41 -8.71 -7.01
C PRO A 324 11.17 -8.04 -6.43
N TRP A 325 10.52 -7.19 -7.22
CA TRP A 325 9.26 -6.57 -6.87
C TRP A 325 8.19 -7.61 -6.52
N GLU A 326 8.21 -8.78 -7.17
CA GLU A 326 7.34 -9.90 -6.87
C GLU A 326 7.48 -10.39 -5.42
N ARG A 327 8.71 -10.49 -4.92
CA ARG A 327 8.95 -10.92 -3.52
C ARG A 327 8.43 -9.88 -2.55
N THR A 328 8.68 -8.60 -2.82
CA THR A 328 8.13 -7.51 -2.00
C THR A 328 6.60 -7.50 -2.04
N ALA A 329 5.99 -7.68 -3.20
CA ALA A 329 4.54 -7.72 -3.37
C ALA A 329 3.90 -8.91 -2.62
N HIS A 330 4.47 -10.12 -2.74
CA HIS A 330 4.02 -11.30 -2.01
C HIS A 330 4.15 -11.10 -0.50
N ARG A 331 5.30 -10.60 -0.04
CA ARG A 331 5.54 -10.29 1.37
C ARG A 331 4.51 -9.30 1.92
N ASN A 332 4.24 -8.22 1.22
CA ASN A 332 3.28 -7.22 1.66
C ASN A 332 1.87 -7.78 1.70
N ALA A 333 1.45 -8.50 0.65
CA ALA A 333 0.14 -9.15 0.63
C ALA A 333 -0.03 -10.14 1.80
N LEU A 334 0.98 -10.95 2.10
CA LEU A 334 0.97 -11.85 3.25
C LEU A 334 0.87 -11.09 4.57
N ARG A 335 1.68 -10.04 4.77
CA ARG A 335 1.63 -9.22 5.99
C ARG A 335 0.31 -8.46 6.13
N ASP A 336 -0.34 -8.10 5.03
CA ASP A 336 -1.66 -7.46 5.04
C ASP A 336 -2.77 -8.46 5.37
N LEU A 337 -2.67 -9.70 4.88
CA LEU A 337 -3.57 -10.79 5.25
C LEU A 337 -3.44 -11.15 6.73
N VAL A 338 -2.22 -11.41 7.20
CA VAL A 338 -1.95 -11.80 8.61
C VAL A 338 -2.31 -10.68 9.57
N GLY A 339 -1.93 -9.44 9.24
CA GLY A 339 -2.23 -8.26 10.06
C GLY A 339 -3.65 -7.71 9.89
N ARG A 340 -4.47 -8.32 9.01
CA ARG A 340 -5.81 -7.84 8.64
C ARG A 340 -5.83 -6.36 8.20
N ARG A 341 -4.78 -5.93 7.48
CA ARG A 341 -4.61 -4.57 6.95
C ARG A 341 -5.25 -4.42 5.57
N HIS A 342 -6.55 -4.70 5.49
CA HIS A 342 -7.36 -4.56 4.27
C HIS A 342 -8.74 -4.01 4.65
N ARG A 343 -9.39 -3.25 3.74
CA ARG A 343 -10.68 -2.62 4.03
C ARG A 343 -11.84 -3.62 4.02
N SER A 344 -11.75 -4.63 3.14
CA SER A 344 -12.73 -5.70 3.01
C SER A 344 -12.05 -7.03 2.65
N ALA A 345 -12.77 -8.14 2.82
CA ALA A 345 -12.31 -9.44 2.36
C ALA A 345 -12.14 -9.49 0.83
N ASP A 346 -12.98 -8.73 0.11
CA ASP A 346 -12.95 -8.65 -1.35
C ASP A 346 -11.71 -7.87 -1.85
N ASP A 347 -11.29 -6.81 -1.15
CA ASP A 347 -10.01 -6.11 -1.41
C ASP A 347 -8.82 -7.08 -1.29
N ALA A 348 -8.80 -7.89 -0.22
CA ALA A 348 -7.76 -8.88 -0.01
C ALA A 348 -7.77 -9.97 -1.09
N ARG A 349 -8.97 -10.43 -1.48
CA ARG A 349 -9.16 -11.42 -2.55
C ARG A 349 -8.68 -10.88 -3.90
N ALA A 350 -9.08 -9.66 -4.27
CA ALA A 350 -8.68 -9.02 -5.51
C ALA A 350 -7.16 -8.81 -5.59
N ARG A 351 -6.52 -8.39 -4.48
CA ARG A 351 -5.06 -8.25 -4.41
C ARG A 351 -4.34 -9.58 -4.58
N CYS A 352 -4.79 -10.65 -3.89
CA CYS A 352 -4.18 -11.98 -4.05
C CYS A 352 -4.37 -12.54 -5.46
N ALA A 353 -5.58 -12.39 -6.02
CA ALA A 353 -5.89 -12.79 -7.39
C ALA A 353 -5.01 -12.07 -8.42
N ALA A 354 -4.83 -10.76 -8.25
CA ALA A 354 -3.99 -9.96 -9.13
C ALA A 354 -2.49 -10.28 -9.00
N LEU A 355 -2.06 -10.92 -7.91
CA LEU A 355 -0.71 -11.49 -7.76
C LEU A 355 -0.60 -12.92 -8.34
N GLY A 356 -1.66 -13.46 -8.95
CA GLY A 356 -1.67 -14.79 -9.55
C GLY A 356 -2.00 -15.92 -8.57
N LEU A 357 -2.48 -15.61 -7.35
CA LEU A 357 -3.04 -16.61 -6.45
C LEU A 357 -4.50 -16.87 -6.86
N PRO A 358 -4.87 -18.07 -7.35
CA PRO A 358 -6.25 -18.37 -7.68
C PRO A 358 -7.10 -18.30 -6.41
N THR A 359 -8.17 -17.52 -6.48
CA THR A 359 -9.07 -17.33 -5.34
C THR A 359 -10.44 -17.98 -5.50
N ASP A 360 -10.81 -18.30 -6.74
CA ASP A 360 -12.05 -18.99 -7.05
C ASP A 360 -11.92 -20.50 -6.85
N ARG A 361 -12.80 -21.06 -6.00
CA ARG A 361 -12.87 -22.50 -5.71
C ARG A 361 -11.52 -23.10 -5.27
N SER A 362 -10.66 -22.31 -4.65
CA SER A 362 -9.39 -22.75 -4.10
C SER A 362 -9.51 -23.05 -2.61
N ARG A 363 -8.70 -24.00 -2.14
CA ARG A 363 -8.42 -24.19 -0.73
C ARG A 363 -7.05 -23.61 -0.43
N PHE A 364 -6.91 -22.95 0.71
CA PHE A 364 -5.64 -22.38 1.11
C PHE A 364 -5.08 -23.08 2.34
N VAL A 365 -3.76 -23.14 2.38
CA VAL A 365 -3.02 -23.68 3.52
C VAL A 365 -1.88 -22.72 3.84
N ALA A 366 -1.86 -22.24 5.07
CA ALA A 366 -0.79 -21.40 5.58
C ALA A 366 0.31 -22.27 6.18
N THR A 367 1.53 -22.10 5.70
CA THR A 367 2.73 -22.75 6.20
C THR A 367 3.69 -21.69 6.69
N LEU A 368 4.27 -21.90 7.87
CA LEU A 368 5.28 -21.02 8.47
C LEU A 368 6.59 -21.79 8.57
N VAL A 369 7.66 -21.20 8.05
CA VAL A 369 9.03 -21.68 8.17
C VAL A 369 9.76 -20.76 9.14
N ASP A 370 10.02 -21.25 10.36
CA ASP A 370 10.79 -20.54 11.38
C ASP A 370 12.26 -20.98 11.30
N LEU A 371 13.10 -20.12 10.73
CA LEU A 371 14.54 -20.32 10.53
C LEU A 371 15.36 -20.15 11.81
N ARG A 372 14.76 -19.60 12.88
CA ARG A 372 15.38 -19.28 14.19
C ARG A 372 16.50 -18.23 14.14
N THR A 373 17.13 -18.01 12.99
CA THR A 373 18.05 -16.91 12.68
C THR A 373 17.61 -16.22 11.38
N ASP A 374 18.00 -14.96 11.21
CA ASP A 374 17.77 -14.20 9.97
C ASP A 374 18.79 -14.53 8.87
N SER A 375 19.90 -15.19 9.24
CA SER A 375 20.94 -15.64 8.31
C SER A 375 20.39 -16.62 7.27
N GLY A 376 20.46 -16.25 5.99
CA GLY A 376 20.02 -17.09 4.88
C GLY A 376 18.53 -17.01 4.57
N GLU A 377 17.77 -16.13 5.24
CA GLU A 377 16.32 -15.96 4.99
C GLU A 377 16.01 -15.70 3.51
N THR A 378 16.72 -14.77 2.88
CA THR A 378 16.55 -14.42 1.46
C THR A 378 16.84 -15.59 0.52
N GLU A 379 17.79 -16.46 0.87
CA GLU A 379 18.15 -17.64 0.07
C GLU A 379 17.04 -18.70 0.16
N VAL A 380 16.56 -18.98 1.37
CA VAL A 380 15.45 -19.91 1.60
C VAL A 380 14.17 -19.40 0.93
N GLU A 381 13.83 -18.12 1.09
CA GLU A 381 12.69 -17.48 0.43
C GLU A 381 12.77 -17.64 -1.09
N SER A 382 13.92 -17.33 -1.68
CA SER A 382 14.16 -17.44 -3.13
C SER A 382 14.01 -18.89 -3.61
N ARG A 383 14.53 -19.85 -2.85
CA ARG A 383 14.45 -21.28 -3.21
C ARG A 383 13.02 -21.81 -3.10
N LEU A 384 12.27 -21.45 -2.06
CA LEU A 384 10.85 -21.81 -1.91
C LEU A 384 10.02 -21.26 -3.07
N HIS A 385 10.25 -19.98 -3.42
CA HIS A 385 9.57 -19.35 -4.55
C HIS A 385 9.88 -20.07 -5.88
N GLN A 386 11.13 -20.47 -6.10
CA GLN A 386 11.54 -21.20 -7.30
C GLN A 386 10.94 -22.60 -7.36
N GLU A 387 10.92 -23.35 -6.26
CA GLU A 387 10.35 -24.70 -6.21
C GLU A 387 8.85 -24.67 -6.50
N LEU A 388 8.10 -23.77 -5.86
CA LEU A 388 6.65 -23.62 -6.06
C LEU A 388 6.31 -23.25 -7.51
N ARG A 389 7.07 -22.31 -8.10
CA ARG A 389 6.92 -21.96 -9.51
C ARG A 389 7.22 -23.13 -10.44
N THR A 390 8.30 -23.86 -10.19
CA THR A 390 8.71 -25.01 -11.03
C THR A 390 7.69 -26.14 -10.95
N ALA A 391 7.09 -26.34 -9.78
CA ALA A 391 6.03 -27.31 -9.57
C ALA A 391 4.65 -26.85 -10.09
N GLY A 392 4.52 -25.60 -10.54
CA GLY A 392 3.26 -25.02 -10.99
C GLY A 392 2.23 -24.87 -9.86
N ILE A 393 2.69 -24.68 -8.62
CA ILE A 393 1.85 -24.56 -7.43
C ILE A 393 1.70 -23.07 -7.11
N PRO A 394 0.48 -22.50 -7.25
CA PRO A 394 0.23 -21.10 -6.94
C PRO A 394 0.39 -20.85 -5.43
N ALA A 395 1.21 -19.85 -5.09
CA ALA A 395 1.47 -19.50 -3.71
C ALA A 395 1.99 -18.07 -3.57
N LEU A 396 1.73 -17.48 -2.40
CA LEU A 396 2.43 -16.29 -1.92
C LEU A 396 3.52 -16.72 -0.94
N VAL A 397 4.71 -16.15 -1.05
CA VAL A 397 5.87 -16.45 -0.19
C VAL A 397 6.48 -15.14 0.25
N GLY A 398 6.77 -14.98 1.55
CA GLY A 398 7.46 -13.80 2.03
C GLY A 398 7.66 -13.76 3.55
N ALA A 399 8.59 -12.93 3.99
CA ALA A 399 8.91 -12.76 5.41
C ALA A 399 7.76 -12.07 6.19
N LEU A 400 7.29 -12.72 7.26
CA LEU A 400 6.28 -12.18 8.17
C LEU A 400 6.92 -11.42 9.34
N ALA A 401 8.06 -11.92 9.81
CA ALA A 401 8.92 -11.34 10.84
C ALA A 401 10.36 -11.83 10.58
N PRO A 402 11.40 -11.21 11.20
CA PRO A 402 12.77 -11.68 11.05
C PRO A 402 12.92 -13.16 11.41
N GLY A 403 13.48 -13.97 10.50
CA GLY A 403 13.64 -15.41 10.63
C GLY A 403 12.35 -16.21 10.43
N ARG A 404 11.24 -15.59 10.05
CA ARG A 404 9.92 -16.25 9.88
C ARG A 404 9.35 -16.00 8.50
N LEU A 405 9.41 -17.01 7.64
CA LEU A 405 8.84 -16.99 6.30
C LEU A 405 7.42 -17.58 6.29
N GLY A 406 6.46 -16.83 5.74
CA GLY A 406 5.11 -17.31 5.47
C GLY A 406 4.98 -17.81 4.04
N VAL A 407 4.26 -18.92 3.87
CA VAL A 407 3.84 -19.45 2.57
C VAL A 407 2.33 -19.67 2.62
N LEU A 408 1.59 -19.02 1.72
CA LEU A 408 0.16 -19.27 1.53
C LEU A 408 -0.04 -20.00 0.21
N LEU A 409 -0.36 -21.30 0.30
CA LEU A 409 -0.64 -22.14 -0.84
C LEU A 409 -2.08 -21.94 -1.31
N ALA A 410 -2.33 -21.95 -2.62
CA ALA A 410 -3.66 -22.12 -3.19
C ALA A 410 -3.73 -23.43 -3.97
N LEU A 411 -4.61 -24.31 -3.53
CA LEU A 411 -4.74 -25.68 -4.01
C LEU A 411 -6.13 -25.92 -4.58
N ARG A 412 -6.22 -26.84 -5.54
CA ARG A 412 -7.52 -27.31 -6.05
C ARG A 412 -8.21 -28.16 -4.98
N PRO A 413 -9.55 -28.19 -4.89
CA PRO A 413 -10.26 -28.96 -3.85
C PRO A 413 -9.97 -30.47 -3.88
N SER A 414 -9.57 -31.00 -5.03
CA SER A 414 -9.20 -32.42 -5.21
C SER A 414 -7.72 -32.71 -4.90
N GLN A 415 -6.90 -31.69 -4.66
CA GLN A 415 -5.47 -31.83 -4.46
C GLN A 415 -5.17 -31.91 -2.96
N PRO A 416 -4.59 -33.02 -2.45
CA PRO A 416 -4.20 -33.11 -1.05
C PRO A 416 -3.06 -32.14 -0.77
N TRP A 417 -3.17 -31.37 0.32
CA TRP A 417 -2.16 -30.37 0.67
C TRP A 417 -0.89 -30.97 1.28
N ARG A 418 -0.98 -32.10 1.98
CA ARG A 418 0.15 -32.70 2.71
C ARG A 418 1.37 -32.99 1.83
N PRO A 419 1.25 -33.65 0.65
CA PRO A 419 2.40 -33.87 -0.22
C PRO A 419 3.06 -32.59 -0.75
N VAL A 420 2.28 -31.51 -0.89
CA VAL A 420 2.80 -30.20 -1.30
C VAL A 420 3.61 -29.58 -0.18
N VAL A 421 3.13 -29.67 1.05
CA VAL A 421 3.87 -29.19 2.23
C VAL A 421 5.12 -30.04 2.48
N ASP A 422 5.08 -31.37 2.37
CA ASP A 422 6.28 -32.20 2.54
C ASP A 422 7.38 -31.84 1.54
N ARG A 423 7.02 -31.50 0.30
CA ARG A 423 7.95 -30.95 -0.70
C ARG A 423 8.58 -29.64 -0.22
N LEU A 424 7.76 -28.69 0.27
CA LEU A 424 8.26 -27.44 0.84
C LEU A 424 9.20 -27.65 2.01
N CYS A 425 8.87 -28.60 2.89
CA CYS A 425 9.73 -28.97 4.00
C CYS A 425 11.07 -29.50 3.51
N GLY A 426 11.09 -30.37 2.50
CA GLY A 426 12.32 -30.85 1.89
C GLY A 426 13.20 -29.71 1.37
N THR A 427 12.60 -28.70 0.73
CA THR A 427 13.31 -27.51 0.26
C THR A 427 13.85 -26.66 1.42
N ALA A 428 13.02 -26.36 2.41
CA ALA A 428 13.40 -25.52 3.55
C ALA A 428 14.46 -26.19 4.43
N LEU A 429 14.25 -27.45 4.82
CA LEU A 429 15.15 -28.21 5.69
C LEU A 429 16.46 -28.59 5.00
N GLY A 430 16.46 -28.70 3.67
CA GLY A 430 17.69 -28.92 2.89
C GLY A 430 18.67 -27.74 2.96
N LEU A 431 18.16 -26.51 3.11
CA LEU A 431 18.97 -25.30 3.26
C LEU A 431 19.17 -24.90 4.74
N ALA A 432 18.15 -25.11 5.57
CA ALA A 432 18.15 -24.78 6.98
C ALA A 432 17.71 -26.00 7.82
N PRO A 433 18.63 -26.93 8.15
CA PRO A 433 18.30 -28.17 8.86
C PRO A 433 17.71 -27.99 10.26
N ARG A 434 17.90 -26.81 10.87
CA ARG A 434 17.36 -26.44 12.19
C ARG A 434 16.05 -25.66 12.10
N ALA A 435 15.55 -25.39 10.89
CA ALA A 435 14.29 -24.69 10.71
C ALA A 435 13.13 -25.55 11.22
N VAL A 436 12.10 -24.89 11.74
CA VAL A 436 10.85 -25.54 12.14
C VAL A 436 9.78 -25.16 11.14
N VAL A 437 9.25 -26.16 10.44
CA VAL A 437 8.14 -25.97 9.50
C VAL A 437 6.84 -26.35 10.18
N THR A 438 5.88 -25.42 10.17
CA THR A 438 4.58 -25.59 10.81
C THR A 438 3.46 -25.23 9.86
N VAL A 439 2.29 -25.84 10.06
CA VAL A 439 1.13 -25.70 9.18
C VAL A 439 -0.11 -25.36 9.99
N GLY A 440 -0.88 -24.39 9.51
CA GLY A 440 -2.18 -24.03 10.05
C GLY A 440 -3.32 -24.87 9.47
N SER A 441 -4.55 -24.61 9.90
CA SER A 441 -5.74 -25.25 9.31
C SER A 441 -5.92 -24.92 7.82
N GLU A 442 -6.49 -25.88 7.08
CA GLU A 442 -6.97 -25.65 5.72
C GLU A 442 -8.17 -24.70 5.77
N ILE A 443 -8.17 -23.69 4.89
CA ILE A 443 -9.19 -22.65 4.82
C ILE A 443 -9.78 -22.55 3.41
N MET A 444 -11.02 -22.09 3.32
CA MET A 444 -11.71 -21.86 2.03
C MET A 444 -11.83 -20.37 1.69
N ASP A 445 -11.68 -19.49 2.69
CA ASP A 445 -11.78 -18.04 2.54
C ASP A 445 -10.48 -17.37 3.01
N LEU A 446 -9.97 -16.42 2.23
CA LEU A 446 -8.74 -15.67 2.56
C LEU A 446 -8.86 -14.83 3.84
N SER A 447 -10.07 -14.46 4.26
CA SER A 447 -10.30 -13.78 5.55
C SER A 447 -9.87 -14.64 6.76
N ASP A 448 -9.84 -15.96 6.59
CA ASP A 448 -9.35 -16.91 7.59
C ASP A 448 -7.82 -17.14 7.53
N ALA A 449 -7.11 -16.54 6.56
CA ALA A 449 -5.66 -16.71 6.42
C ALA A 449 -4.91 -16.26 7.68
N ALA A 450 -5.35 -15.17 8.30
CA ALA A 450 -4.83 -14.74 9.59
C ALA A 450 -4.94 -15.86 10.63
N ARG A 451 -6.12 -16.48 10.80
CA ARG A 451 -6.31 -17.57 11.78
C ARG A 451 -5.33 -18.72 11.53
N SER A 452 -5.23 -19.17 10.28
CA SER A 452 -4.34 -20.28 9.89
C SER A 452 -2.86 -19.96 10.17
N PHE A 453 -2.38 -18.76 9.84
CA PHE A 453 -1.00 -18.33 10.19
C PHE A 453 -0.76 -18.21 11.70
N HIS A 454 -1.75 -17.73 12.48
CA HIS A 454 -1.64 -17.67 13.94
C HIS A 454 -1.56 -19.07 14.56
N GLU A 455 -2.30 -20.05 14.03
CA GLU A 455 -2.19 -21.46 14.44
C GLU A 455 -0.79 -21.99 14.17
N ALA A 456 -0.27 -21.83 12.95
CA ALA A 456 1.09 -22.24 12.60
C ALA A 456 2.14 -21.59 13.52
N THR A 457 1.99 -20.29 13.81
CA THR A 457 2.87 -19.54 14.71
C THR A 457 2.86 -20.11 16.12
N ARG A 458 1.67 -20.42 16.67
CA ARG A 458 1.56 -21.05 18.00
C ARG A 458 2.26 -22.40 18.04
N VAL A 459 2.11 -23.22 17.00
CA VAL A 459 2.82 -24.51 16.91
C VAL A 459 4.33 -24.30 16.87
N ALA A 460 4.82 -23.31 16.12
CA ALA A 460 6.25 -23.00 16.02
C ALA A 460 6.83 -22.52 17.36
N GLU A 461 6.09 -21.67 18.07
CA GLU A 461 6.45 -21.18 19.41
C GLU A 461 6.42 -22.27 20.47
N ALA A 462 5.53 -23.25 20.31
CA ALA A 462 5.41 -24.41 21.18
C ALA A 462 6.38 -25.55 20.83
N THR A 463 7.20 -25.40 19.78
CA THR A 463 8.14 -26.44 19.30
C THR A 463 9.59 -25.99 19.56
N PRO A 464 10.27 -26.54 20.57
CA PRO A 464 11.67 -26.29 20.86
C PRO A 464 12.60 -26.69 19.69
N PRO A 465 13.77 -26.04 19.56
CA PRO A 465 14.78 -26.43 18.58
C PRO A 465 15.22 -27.89 18.72
N GLY A 466 15.34 -28.60 17.59
CA GLY A 466 15.86 -29.97 17.58
C GLY A 466 14.86 -31.05 18.04
N GLN A 467 13.59 -30.71 18.27
CA GLN A 467 12.58 -31.74 18.48
C GLN A 467 12.45 -32.63 17.24
N PRO A 468 12.33 -33.96 17.42
CA PRO A 468 12.13 -34.87 16.31
C PRO A 468 10.80 -34.55 15.60
N LEU A 469 10.86 -34.63 14.27
CA LEU A 469 9.67 -34.56 13.43
C LEU A 469 8.71 -35.71 13.79
N PRO A 470 7.39 -35.52 13.67
CA PRO A 470 6.44 -36.60 13.89
C PRO A 470 6.70 -37.77 12.92
N PRO A 471 6.46 -39.03 13.33
CA PRO A 471 6.66 -40.17 12.45
C PRO A 471 5.91 -40.03 11.13
N GLY A 472 6.62 -40.13 10.00
CA GLY A 472 6.03 -40.08 8.66
C GLY A 472 5.64 -38.68 8.16
N ARG A 473 6.06 -37.59 8.82
CA ARG A 473 5.78 -36.20 8.40
C ARG A 473 7.03 -35.34 8.46
N SER A 474 7.10 -34.31 7.62
CA SER A 474 8.21 -33.34 7.60
C SER A 474 7.84 -31.97 8.17
N PHE A 475 6.71 -31.85 8.86
CA PHE A 475 6.20 -30.62 9.46
C PHE A 475 5.48 -30.89 10.79
N HIS A 476 5.19 -29.82 11.53
CA HIS A 476 4.29 -29.85 12.69
C HIS A 476 2.94 -29.19 12.39
N GLU A 477 1.88 -29.71 12.97
CA GLU A 477 0.53 -29.14 12.89
C GLU A 477 -0.10 -29.02 14.29
N GLN A 478 -1.27 -28.39 14.37
CA GLN A 478 -1.96 -28.14 15.65
C GLN A 478 -2.18 -29.42 16.47
N SER A 479 -2.43 -30.57 15.83
CA SER A 479 -2.62 -31.85 16.53
C SER A 479 -1.37 -32.35 17.25
N ASP A 480 -0.20 -31.78 16.96
CA ASP A 480 1.06 -32.16 17.60
C ASP A 480 1.30 -31.40 18.91
N ILE A 481 0.46 -30.41 19.25
CA ILE A 481 0.53 -29.72 20.54
C ILE A 481 -0.04 -30.63 21.62
N GLY A 482 0.84 -31.44 22.23
CA GLY A 482 0.58 -32.12 23.50
C GLY A 482 0.81 -31.21 24.71
N LEU A 483 0.56 -31.74 25.92
CA LEU A 483 0.71 -31.00 27.18
C LEU A 483 2.07 -30.30 27.31
N HIS A 484 3.16 -30.99 26.99
CA HIS A 484 4.51 -30.45 27.08
C HIS A 484 4.70 -29.19 26.21
N ARG A 485 4.21 -29.20 24.98
CA ARG A 485 4.30 -28.05 24.05
C ARG A 485 3.40 -26.88 24.48
N LEU A 486 2.21 -27.18 25.00
CA LEU A 486 1.33 -26.17 25.58
C LEU A 486 2.01 -25.47 26.78
N LEU A 487 2.63 -26.23 27.67
CA LEU A 487 3.37 -25.67 28.81
C LEU A 487 4.59 -24.87 28.34
N TYR A 488 5.28 -25.31 27.28
CA TYR A 488 6.36 -24.54 26.65
C TYR A 488 5.91 -23.19 26.10
N ALA A 489 4.75 -23.12 25.45
CA ALA A 489 4.17 -21.87 24.99
C ALA A 489 3.80 -20.92 26.16
N LEU A 490 3.50 -21.47 27.35
CA LEU A 490 3.10 -20.72 28.54
C LEU A 490 4.23 -20.53 29.56
N ARG A 491 5.49 -20.84 29.22
CA ARG A 491 6.62 -20.81 30.18
C ARG A 491 6.89 -19.43 30.78
N GLU A 492 6.62 -18.37 30.03
CA GLU A 492 6.73 -16.98 30.50
C GLU A 492 5.51 -16.51 31.31
N ASP A 493 4.43 -17.31 31.35
CA ASP A 493 3.25 -16.98 32.12
C ASP A 493 3.50 -17.25 33.61
N THR A 494 3.51 -16.17 34.39
CA THR A 494 3.68 -16.23 35.86
C THR A 494 2.70 -17.18 36.55
N ARG A 495 1.52 -17.45 35.98
CA ARG A 495 0.55 -18.40 36.54
C ARG A 495 1.04 -19.83 36.44
N ILE A 496 1.75 -20.20 35.38
CA ILE A 496 2.36 -21.53 35.24
C ILE A 496 3.55 -21.68 36.18
N GLN A 497 4.36 -20.64 36.32
CA GLN A 497 5.48 -20.61 37.26
C GLN A 497 4.98 -20.75 38.71
N GLN A 498 3.95 -20.00 39.09
CA GLN A 498 3.29 -20.11 40.39
C GLN A 498 2.67 -21.48 40.61
N TYR A 499 2.05 -22.08 39.59
CA TYR A 499 1.51 -23.43 39.67
C TYR A 499 2.61 -24.46 39.92
N ALA A 500 3.72 -24.42 39.17
CA ALA A 500 4.85 -25.33 39.38
C ALA A 500 5.45 -25.15 40.79
N GLU A 501 5.62 -23.92 41.24
CA GLU A 501 6.13 -23.58 42.57
C GLU A 501 5.19 -24.07 43.70
N GLN A 502 3.88 -23.85 43.56
CA GLN A 502 2.89 -24.32 44.54
C GLN A 502 2.86 -25.85 44.67
N GLN A 503 3.11 -26.57 43.57
CA GLN A 503 3.04 -28.03 43.54
C GLN A 503 4.35 -28.71 43.92
N LEU A 504 5.50 -28.12 43.59
CA LEU A 504 6.82 -28.77 43.73
C LEU A 504 7.81 -28.01 44.62
N GLY A 505 7.56 -26.74 44.97
CA GLY A 505 8.50 -25.88 45.69
C GLY A 505 9.00 -26.50 47.00
N ARG A 506 8.11 -27.03 47.83
CA ARG A 506 8.48 -27.72 49.09
C ARG A 506 9.40 -28.93 48.88
N LEU A 507 9.23 -29.65 47.78
CA LEU A 507 10.07 -30.80 47.45
C LEU A 507 11.44 -30.35 46.95
N LEU A 508 11.47 -29.31 46.13
CA LEU A 508 12.69 -28.68 45.63
C LEU A 508 13.53 -28.08 46.75
N ASP A 509 12.90 -27.35 47.67
CA ASP A 509 13.55 -26.77 48.86
C ASP A 509 14.16 -27.86 49.74
N HIS A 510 13.44 -28.97 49.94
CA HIS A 510 13.94 -30.09 50.72
C HIS A 510 15.14 -30.77 50.06
N ASP A 511 15.07 -31.04 48.75
CA ASP A 511 16.20 -31.60 47.98
C ASP A 511 17.43 -30.67 48.05
N ALA A 512 17.24 -29.35 47.92
CA ALA A 512 18.32 -28.37 48.01
C ALA A 512 18.95 -28.28 49.41
N GLN A 513 18.15 -28.34 50.48
CA GLN A 513 18.63 -28.24 51.86
C GLN A 513 19.30 -29.52 52.37
N HIS A 514 18.84 -30.70 51.92
CA HIS A 514 19.25 -31.99 52.47
C HIS A 514 20.10 -32.82 51.49
N GLY A 515 20.34 -32.32 50.27
CA GLY A 515 21.09 -33.03 49.23
C GLY A 515 20.40 -34.32 48.78
N THR A 516 19.07 -34.38 48.86
CA THR A 516 18.29 -35.54 48.44
C THR A 516 17.93 -35.46 46.95
N ASP A 517 17.39 -36.54 46.40
CA ASP A 517 16.98 -36.65 45.00
C ASP A 517 15.54 -37.18 44.89
N LEU A 518 14.64 -36.54 45.66
CA LEU A 518 13.24 -36.93 45.73
C LEU A 518 12.46 -36.49 44.49
N LEU A 519 12.82 -35.37 43.86
CA LEU A 519 12.21 -34.93 42.60
C LEU A 519 12.40 -35.97 41.48
N THR A 520 13.60 -36.51 41.31
CA THR A 520 13.88 -37.57 40.34
C THR A 520 13.16 -38.87 40.69
N THR A 521 13.02 -39.15 41.99
CA THR A 521 12.24 -40.30 42.47
C THR A 521 10.75 -40.15 42.10
N LEU A 522 10.18 -38.96 42.28
CA LEU A 522 8.81 -38.65 41.86
C LEU A 522 8.64 -38.76 40.34
N ARG A 523 9.61 -38.24 39.56
CA ARG A 523 9.62 -38.37 38.09
C ARG A 523 9.53 -39.83 37.65
N HIS A 524 10.44 -40.69 38.14
CA HIS A 524 10.43 -42.12 37.81
C HIS A 524 9.11 -42.81 38.19
N TYR A 525 8.50 -42.40 39.31
CA TYR A 525 7.22 -42.94 39.75
C TYR A 525 6.07 -42.54 38.81
N LEU A 526 5.98 -41.27 38.41
CA LEU A 526 4.92 -40.80 37.52
C LEU A 526 5.09 -41.35 36.09
N GLU A 527 6.31 -41.43 35.57
CA GLU A 527 6.62 -42.05 34.27
C GLU A 527 6.33 -43.56 34.23
N ALA A 528 6.29 -44.21 35.39
CA ALA A 528 5.89 -45.60 35.54
C ALA A 528 4.37 -45.75 35.79
N ALA A 529 3.58 -44.69 35.54
CA ALA A 529 2.14 -44.63 35.79
C ALA A 529 1.75 -45.01 37.24
N GLY A 530 2.62 -44.68 38.21
CA GLY A 530 2.46 -45.02 39.62
C GLY A 530 2.91 -46.44 40.01
N ASN A 531 3.53 -47.20 39.11
CA ASN A 531 4.07 -48.52 39.46
C ASN A 531 5.40 -48.39 40.22
N LYS A 532 5.32 -48.56 41.55
CA LYS A 532 6.47 -48.46 42.47
C LYS A 532 7.61 -49.43 42.15
N THR A 533 7.30 -50.63 41.67
CA THR A 533 8.33 -51.64 41.31
C THR A 533 9.07 -51.26 40.03
N THR A 534 8.34 -50.83 39.00
CA THR A 534 8.93 -50.37 37.74
C THR A 534 9.77 -49.12 37.95
N ALA A 535 9.28 -48.19 38.78
CA ALA A 535 9.98 -46.97 39.11
C ALA A 535 11.26 -47.21 39.93
N ALA A 536 11.23 -48.12 40.92
CA ALA A 536 12.42 -48.52 41.67
C ALA A 536 13.51 -49.09 40.74
N ARG A 537 13.11 -49.96 39.79
CA ARG A 537 14.02 -50.52 38.79
C ARG A 537 14.62 -49.45 37.87
N ARG A 538 13.80 -48.50 37.39
CA ARG A 538 14.27 -47.38 36.54
C ARG A 538 15.26 -46.48 37.28
N GLY A 539 15.01 -46.21 38.56
CA GLY A 539 15.88 -45.37 39.38
C GLY A 539 17.08 -46.09 40.02
N GLY A 540 17.26 -47.40 39.80
CA GLY A 540 18.34 -48.17 40.43
C GLY A 540 18.23 -48.30 41.96
N LEU A 541 17.02 -48.19 42.53
CA LEU A 541 16.76 -48.18 43.97
C LEU A 541 16.20 -49.53 44.46
N SER A 542 16.44 -49.88 45.73
CA SER A 542 15.71 -50.98 46.36
C SER A 542 14.23 -50.63 46.52
N ARG A 543 13.37 -51.66 46.61
CA ARG A 543 11.93 -51.45 46.81
C ARG A 543 11.65 -50.71 48.12
N GLU A 544 12.32 -51.09 49.22
CA GLU A 544 12.18 -50.41 50.51
C GLU A 544 12.52 -48.92 50.40
N THR A 545 13.62 -48.59 49.72
CA THR A 545 14.07 -47.20 49.54
C THR A 545 13.06 -46.40 48.72
N MET A 546 12.53 -46.99 47.65
CA MET A 546 11.50 -46.36 46.82
C MET A 546 10.23 -46.04 47.63
N TYR A 547 9.74 -47.00 48.42
CA TYR A 547 8.57 -46.78 49.28
C TYR A 547 8.83 -45.70 50.33
N GLN A 548 10.01 -45.70 50.95
CA GLN A 548 10.37 -44.69 51.95
C GLN A 548 10.44 -43.29 51.33
N ARG A 549 11.09 -43.14 50.17
CA ARG A 549 11.18 -41.86 49.47
C ARG A 549 9.82 -41.34 49.03
N LEU A 550 8.95 -42.19 48.47
CA LEU A 550 7.59 -41.78 48.08
C LEU A 550 6.75 -41.33 49.29
N ARG A 551 6.84 -42.02 50.44
CA ARG A 551 6.20 -41.55 51.68
C ARG A 551 6.71 -40.18 52.13
N THR A 552 8.00 -39.93 51.97
CA THR A 552 8.58 -38.61 52.25
C THR A 552 8.01 -37.55 51.30
N VAL A 553 7.88 -37.88 50.00
CA VAL A 553 7.27 -36.98 49.00
C VAL A 553 5.80 -36.68 49.35
N GLU A 554 4.99 -37.69 49.66
CA GLU A 554 3.58 -37.52 50.09
C GLU A 554 3.46 -36.57 51.28
N ARG A 555 4.31 -36.75 52.29
CA ARG A 555 4.32 -35.89 53.48
C ARG A 555 4.75 -34.46 53.20
N LEU A 556 5.74 -34.26 52.33
CA LEU A 556 6.26 -32.92 52.01
C LEU A 556 5.26 -32.11 51.17
N LEU A 557 4.62 -32.78 50.21
CA LEU A 557 3.68 -32.15 49.29
C LEU A 557 2.25 -32.08 49.85
N ASP A 558 1.96 -32.83 50.91
CA ASP A 558 0.61 -33.01 51.45
C ASP A 558 -0.36 -33.54 50.37
N ARG A 559 0.09 -34.58 49.65
CA ARG A 559 -0.61 -35.18 48.51
C ARG A 559 -0.62 -36.71 48.62
N ASP A 560 -1.71 -37.30 48.16
CA ASP A 560 -1.91 -38.73 47.95
C ASP A 560 -1.40 -39.13 46.56
N LEU A 561 -0.30 -39.88 46.51
CA LEU A 561 0.28 -40.33 45.24
C LEU A 561 -0.48 -41.51 44.62
N GLU A 562 -1.43 -42.14 45.30
CA GLU A 562 -2.30 -43.15 44.69
C GLU A 562 -3.43 -42.49 43.87
N SER A 563 -3.84 -41.28 44.26
CA SER A 563 -4.86 -40.49 43.54
C SER A 563 -4.43 -40.18 42.10
N GLY A 564 -5.25 -40.61 41.15
CA GLY A 564 -5.02 -40.33 39.72
C GLY A 564 -4.98 -38.83 39.42
N ALA A 565 -5.90 -38.07 40.00
CA ALA A 565 -5.99 -36.62 39.78
C ALA A 565 -4.74 -35.89 40.30
N GLN A 566 -4.31 -36.21 41.52
CA GLN A 566 -3.14 -35.55 42.12
C GLN A 566 -1.83 -35.95 41.42
N ARG A 567 -1.71 -37.20 40.96
CA ARG A 567 -0.60 -37.60 40.09
C ARG A 567 -0.57 -36.82 38.79
N THR A 568 -1.71 -36.58 38.16
CA THR A 568 -1.79 -35.75 36.94
C THR A 568 -1.39 -34.30 37.21
N GLU A 569 -1.83 -33.71 38.33
CA GLU A 569 -1.40 -32.37 38.76
C GLU A 569 0.11 -32.28 38.92
N LEU A 570 0.72 -33.25 39.62
CA LEU A 570 2.17 -33.33 39.83
C LEU A 570 2.94 -33.61 38.54
N HIS A 571 2.40 -34.44 37.64
CA HIS A 571 3.00 -34.71 36.34
C HIS A 571 3.01 -33.44 35.47
N THR A 572 1.93 -32.67 35.51
CA THR A 572 1.83 -31.37 34.84
C THR A 572 2.82 -30.38 35.42
N ALA A 573 2.94 -30.31 36.75
CA ALA A 573 3.90 -29.44 37.42
C ALA A 573 5.35 -29.81 37.10
N LEU A 574 5.69 -31.11 37.04
CA LEU A 574 7.02 -31.58 36.65
C LEU A 574 7.33 -31.23 35.20
N THR A 575 6.37 -31.44 34.31
CA THR A 575 6.52 -31.07 32.89
C THR A 575 6.71 -29.56 32.72
N ALA A 576 5.99 -28.74 33.51
CA ALA A 576 6.15 -27.29 33.52
C ALA A 576 7.54 -26.89 34.05
N LEU A 577 8.01 -27.53 35.13
CA LEU A 577 9.33 -27.28 35.69
C LEU A 577 10.46 -27.61 34.71
N ASP A 578 10.35 -28.70 33.95
CA ASP A 578 11.34 -29.07 32.93
C ASP A 578 11.46 -28.01 31.85
N VAL A 579 10.31 -27.61 31.32
CA VAL A 579 10.19 -26.56 30.30
C VAL A 579 10.77 -25.21 30.78
N LEU A 580 10.61 -24.89 32.06
CA LEU A 580 11.16 -23.67 32.67
C LEU A 580 12.69 -23.75 32.86
N ARG A 581 13.26 -24.95 32.97
CA ARG A 581 14.70 -25.19 33.19
C ARG A 581 15.49 -25.39 31.90
N ASP A 582 14.83 -25.76 30.80
CA ASP A 582 15.43 -25.88 29.47
C ASP A 582 15.70 -24.50 28.80
N HIS A 583 15.93 -23.43 29.58
CA HIS A 583 16.30 -22.08 29.13
C HIS A 583 17.72 -21.70 29.53
#